data_AF-A0A835XYT8-F1
#
_entry.id   AF-A0A835XYT8-F1
#
_cell.length_a   1.000
_cell.length_b   1.000
_cell.length_c   1.000
_cell.angle_alpha   90.00
_cell.angle_beta   90.00
_cell.angle_gamma   90.00
#
_symmetry.space_group_name_H-M   'P 1'
#
loop_
_entity.id
_entity.type
_entity.pdbx_description
1 polymer ?
#
loop_
_entity_poly.entity_id
_entity_poly.type
_entity_poly.pdbx_seq_one_letter_code
_entity_poly.pdbx_strand_id
1 'polypeptide(L)'
;MSLFKTRDWWHVRGRGHGKGCPVANIDNDPSGQAKIVTGSFAGFLRVYLPRDRGYKAEDLLLETELEGGPVLGLAAGRFTGSGGLQMAVLHPRKLTVYNLQAQVMPFHAGAGSWVNAVSLTP
;
A
#
# COMPACT_ATOMS: atom_id res chain seq x y z
N MET A 1 -25.41 21.10 14.70
CA MET A 1 -25.33 20.91 13.23
C MET A 1 -23.92 21.28 12.79
N SER A 2 -23.13 20.37 12.22
CA SER A 2 -21.78 20.72 11.75
C SER A 2 -21.87 21.54 10.45
N LEU A 3 -21.31 22.76 10.46
CA LEU A 3 -21.30 23.70 9.33
C LEU A 3 -20.39 23.22 8.19
N PHE A 4 -19.40 22.38 8.52
CA PHE A 4 -18.50 21.72 7.56
C PHE A 4 -18.61 20.22 7.75
N LYS A 5 -18.93 19.50 6.67
CA LYS A 5 -18.88 18.04 6.62
C LYS A 5 -17.80 17.64 5.62
N THR A 6 -16.91 16.76 6.04
CA THR A 6 -16.00 16.09 5.12
C THR A 6 -16.82 15.31 4.10
N ARG A 7 -16.53 15.48 2.81
CA ARG A 7 -17.18 14.72 1.77
C ARG A 7 -16.38 13.44 1.55
N ASP A 8 -16.97 12.31 1.96
CA ASP A 8 -16.34 11.01 1.75
C ASP A 8 -16.31 10.69 0.26
N TRP A 9 -15.08 10.61 -0.28
CA TRP A 9 -14.84 10.20 -1.66
C TRP A 9 -14.57 8.70 -1.75
N TRP A 10 -13.72 8.20 -0.85
CA TRP A 10 -13.33 6.80 -0.75
C TRP A 10 -12.99 6.49 0.71
N HIS A 11 -13.40 5.32 1.19
CA HIS A 11 -13.04 4.85 2.53
C HIS A 11 -13.10 3.32 2.57
N VAL A 12 -12.23 2.72 3.36
CA VAL A 12 -12.27 1.29 3.69
C VAL A 12 -12.00 1.14 5.18
N ARG A 13 -12.70 0.20 5.83
CA ARG A 13 -12.50 -0.07 7.24
C ARG A 13 -11.40 -1.12 7.43
N GLY A 14 -10.18 -0.66 7.69
CA GLY A 14 -9.05 -1.52 8.07
C GLY A 14 -9.19 -2.05 9.51
N ARG A 15 -8.57 -3.21 9.78
CA ARG A 15 -8.47 -3.80 11.13
C ARG A 15 -7.12 -3.45 11.75
N GLY A 16 -7.13 -2.48 12.68
CA GLY A 16 -5.95 -2.03 13.42
C GLY A 16 -4.98 -1.22 12.55
N HIS A 17 -4.51 -0.08 13.05
CA HIS A 17 -3.60 0.79 12.30
C HIS A 17 -2.36 1.09 13.14
N GLY A 18 -1.18 0.87 12.55
CA GLY A 18 0.09 1.39 13.05
C GLY A 18 0.17 2.91 12.88
N LYS A 19 1.26 3.52 13.36
CA LYS A 19 1.51 4.95 13.14
C LYS A 19 1.97 5.19 11.69
N GLY A 20 1.39 6.20 11.05
CA GLY A 20 1.73 6.57 9.67
C GLY A 20 0.94 5.79 8.63
N CYS A 21 0.45 6.50 7.62
CA CYS A 21 -0.20 5.94 6.44
C CYS A 21 0.38 6.67 5.23
N PRO A 22 1.57 6.25 4.74
CA PRO A 22 2.22 6.96 3.66
C PRO A 22 1.38 6.89 2.39
N VAL A 23 1.31 8.01 1.70
CA VAL A 23 0.67 8.15 0.39
C VAL A 23 1.77 8.54 -0.60
N ALA A 24 2.18 7.59 -1.42
CA ALA A 24 3.30 7.78 -2.35
C ALA A 24 3.26 6.80 -3.51
N ASN A 25 4.00 7.08 -4.59
CA ASN A 25 4.23 6.15 -5.69
C ASN A 25 5.25 5.06 -5.26
N ILE A 26 4.84 4.21 -4.32
CA ILE A 26 5.72 3.28 -3.60
C ILE A 26 6.21 2.11 -4.48
N ASP A 27 5.45 1.78 -5.51
CA ASP A 27 5.77 0.78 -6.53
C ASP A 27 6.58 1.33 -7.71
N ASN A 28 6.93 2.63 -7.66
CA ASN A 28 7.68 3.36 -8.70
C ASN A 28 7.05 3.23 -10.09
N ASP A 29 5.72 3.11 -10.16
CA ASP A 29 5.01 2.97 -11.42
C ASP A 29 5.19 4.22 -12.31
N PRO A 30 5.45 4.07 -13.63
CA PRO A 30 5.67 5.19 -14.53
C PRO A 30 4.50 6.18 -14.62
N SER A 31 3.26 5.75 -14.31
CA SER A 31 2.09 6.65 -14.27
C SER A 31 2.18 7.69 -13.14
N GLY A 32 3.06 7.49 -12.16
CA GLY A 32 3.24 8.39 -11.03
C GLY A 32 2.11 8.32 -9.99
N GLN A 33 1.14 7.41 -10.14
CA GLN A 33 -0.01 7.33 -9.24
C GLN A 33 0.43 7.00 -7.81
N ALA A 34 -0.04 7.77 -6.84
CA ALA A 34 0.21 7.51 -5.43
C ALA A 34 -0.71 6.40 -4.91
N LYS A 35 -0.15 5.52 -4.08
CA LYS A 35 -0.85 4.44 -3.39
C LYS A 35 -0.91 4.76 -1.90
N ILE A 36 -2.00 4.34 -1.25
CA ILE A 36 -2.17 4.43 0.19
C ILE A 36 -1.65 3.14 0.80
N VAL A 37 -0.68 3.24 1.70
CA VAL A 37 -0.17 2.08 2.43
C VAL A 37 -0.63 2.11 3.87
N THR A 38 -1.12 0.98 4.36
CA THR A 38 -1.52 0.80 5.75
C THR A 38 -0.85 -0.42 6.36
N GLY A 39 -0.58 -0.35 7.66
CA GLY A 39 -0.03 -1.44 8.44
C GLY A 39 -0.87 -1.65 9.69
N SER A 40 -0.93 -2.88 10.16
CA SER A 40 -1.71 -3.25 11.35
C SER A 40 -0.84 -3.86 12.45
N PHE A 41 -1.28 -3.76 13.70
CA PHE A 41 -0.65 -4.46 14.81
C PHE A 41 -0.80 -6.00 14.74
N ALA A 42 -1.67 -6.51 13.86
CA ALA A 42 -1.74 -7.93 13.54
C ALA A 42 -0.66 -8.36 12.52
N GLY A 43 0.22 -7.46 12.07
CA GLY A 43 1.31 -7.78 11.14
C GLY A 43 0.96 -7.69 9.66
N PHE A 44 -0.29 -7.37 9.32
CA PHE A 44 -0.69 -7.17 7.93
C PHE A 44 -0.25 -5.82 7.38
N LEU A 45 0.29 -5.84 6.18
CA LEU A 45 0.55 -4.71 5.31
C LEU A 45 -0.45 -4.72 4.14
N ARG A 46 -1.02 -3.55 3.82
CA ARG A 46 -1.96 -3.40 2.72
C ARG A 46 -1.60 -2.19 1.86
N VAL A 47 -1.72 -2.35 0.54
CA VAL A 47 -1.51 -1.29 -0.44
C VAL A 47 -2.80 -1.07 -1.22
N TYR A 48 -3.27 0.17 -1.25
CA TYR A 48 -4.49 0.55 -1.94
C TYR A 48 -4.23 1.58 -3.04
N LEU A 49 -4.98 1.48 -4.13
CA LEU A 49 -5.08 2.50 -5.17
C LEU A 49 -6.56 2.82 -5.40
N PRO A 50 -7.11 3.84 -4.72
CA PRO A 50 -8.47 4.31 -4.95
C PRO A 50 -8.61 4.87 -6.38
N ARG A 51 -9.40 4.21 -7.24
CA ARG A 51 -9.58 4.67 -8.63
C ARG A 51 -10.86 5.50 -8.84
N ASP A 52 -11.86 5.30 -8.00
CA ASP A 52 -13.20 5.85 -8.16
C ASP A 52 -13.84 6.11 -6.78
N ARG A 53 -15.08 6.62 -6.76
CA ARG A 53 -15.87 6.79 -5.54
C ARG A 53 -16.24 5.44 -4.94
N GLY A 54 -16.08 5.35 -3.63
CA GLY A 54 -16.38 4.14 -2.87
C GLY A 54 -15.33 3.05 -3.05
N TYR A 55 -15.20 2.20 -2.04
CA TYR A 55 -14.26 1.09 -2.07
C TYR A 55 -14.73 -0.03 -2.99
N LYS A 56 -13.83 -0.49 -3.86
CA LYS A 56 -13.99 -1.72 -4.65
C LYS A 56 -12.86 -2.69 -4.33
N ALA A 57 -13.10 -3.99 -4.49
CA ALA A 57 -12.11 -5.02 -4.13
C ALA A 57 -10.79 -4.83 -4.90
N GLU A 58 -10.86 -4.34 -6.14
CA GLU A 58 -9.71 -4.12 -7.01
C GLU A 58 -8.85 -2.92 -6.56
N ASP A 59 -9.34 -2.09 -5.65
CA ASP A 59 -8.55 -1.01 -5.06
C ASP A 59 -7.49 -1.56 -4.11
N LEU A 60 -7.64 -2.78 -3.58
CA LEU A 60 -6.62 -3.46 -2.77
C LEU A 60 -5.62 -4.18 -3.70
N LEU A 61 -4.43 -3.60 -3.86
CA LEU A 61 -3.39 -4.13 -4.75
C LEU A 61 -2.54 -5.24 -4.13
N LEU A 62 -2.37 -5.18 -2.81
CA LEU A 62 -1.56 -6.12 -2.03
C LEU A 62 -2.12 -6.20 -0.62
N GLU A 63 -2.27 -7.42 -0.11
CA GLU A 63 -2.41 -7.73 1.30
C GLU A 63 -1.45 -8.87 1.63
N THR A 64 -0.59 -8.68 2.63
CA THR A 64 0.34 -9.71 3.07
C THR A 64 0.63 -9.59 4.55
N GLU A 65 0.88 -10.72 5.19
CA GLU A 65 1.34 -10.78 6.59
C GLU A 65 2.86 -10.72 6.62
N LEU A 66 3.41 -9.77 7.37
CA LEU A 66 4.85 -9.60 7.49
C LEU A 66 5.41 -10.47 8.62
N GLU A 67 6.49 -11.20 8.36
CA GLU A 67 7.20 -12.04 9.35
C GLU A 67 7.69 -11.28 10.59
N GLY A 68 7.73 -9.94 10.53
CA GLY A 68 8.11 -9.09 11.66
C GLY A 68 7.08 -8.97 12.77
N GLY A 69 5.88 -9.51 12.55
CA GLY A 69 4.74 -9.29 13.44
C GLY A 69 4.25 -7.84 13.37
N PRO A 70 3.81 -7.24 14.49
CA PRO A 70 3.10 -5.97 14.51
C PRO A 70 3.80 -4.84 13.72
N VAL A 71 3.04 -4.12 12.89
CA VAL A 71 3.53 -2.92 12.20
C VAL A 71 3.30 -1.70 13.10
N LEU A 72 4.39 -1.17 13.65
CA LEU A 72 4.36 0.01 14.53
C LEU A 72 4.40 1.32 13.76
N GLY A 73 5.13 1.33 12.64
CA GLY A 73 5.38 2.53 11.84
C GLY A 73 5.60 2.20 10.37
N LEU A 74 5.14 3.09 9.50
CA LEU A 74 5.39 3.04 8.06
C LEU A 74 5.97 4.37 7.57
N ALA A 75 6.97 4.30 6.69
CA ALA A 75 7.51 5.44 5.98
C ALA A 75 7.86 5.09 4.54
N ALA A 76 7.69 6.04 3.63
CA ALA A 76 8.14 5.94 2.25
C ALA A 76 9.34 6.86 2.03
N GLY A 77 10.41 6.37 1.39
CA GLY A 77 11.64 7.12 1.23
C GLY A 77 12.69 6.39 0.41
N ARG A 78 13.80 7.08 0.12
CA ARG A 78 14.97 6.51 -0.55
C ARG A 78 15.94 6.02 0.53
N PHE A 79 15.71 4.82 1.03
CA PHE A 79 16.46 4.27 2.17
C PHE A 79 17.76 3.56 1.77
N THR A 80 17.90 3.23 0.48
CA THR A 80 19.07 2.58 -0.10
C THR A 80 19.53 3.29 -1.38
N GLY A 81 20.72 2.93 -1.88
CA GLY A 81 21.26 3.47 -3.13
C GLY A 81 20.57 2.98 -4.42
N SER A 82 19.45 2.26 -4.33
CA SER A 82 18.76 1.61 -5.46
C SER A 82 18.03 2.57 -6.42
N GLY A 83 18.02 3.87 -6.14
CA GLY A 83 17.48 4.90 -7.04
C GLY A 83 15.95 5.02 -7.05
N GLY A 84 15.20 4.14 -6.38
CA GLY A 84 13.73 4.17 -6.26
C GLY A 84 13.21 4.57 -4.88
N LEU A 85 11.91 4.84 -4.79
CA LEU A 85 11.22 4.94 -3.51
C LEU A 85 11.02 3.53 -2.93
N GLN A 86 11.23 3.41 -1.63
CA GLN A 86 11.13 2.17 -0.88
C GLN A 86 10.26 2.38 0.35
N MET A 87 9.82 1.28 0.94
CA MET A 87 8.99 1.29 2.13
C MET A 87 9.77 0.80 3.33
N ALA A 88 9.88 1.63 4.37
CA ALA A 88 10.40 1.23 5.66
C ALA A 88 9.24 0.81 6.58
N VAL A 89 9.35 -0.37 7.17
CA VAL A 89 8.40 -0.95 8.12
C VAL A 89 9.09 -1.11 9.46
N LEU A 90 8.60 -0.39 10.46
CA LEU A 90 9.07 -0.49 11.83
C LEU A 90 8.24 -1.54 12.58
N HIS A 91 8.93 -2.56 13.09
CA HIS A 91 8.41 -3.58 14.00
C HIS A 91 8.98 -3.36 15.41
N PRO A 92 8.49 -4.07 16.46
CA PRO A 92 8.98 -3.88 17.83
C PRO A 92 10.49 -4.13 18.02
N ARG A 93 11.09 -5.02 17.22
CA ARG A 93 12.50 -5.42 17.37
C ARG A 93 13.30 -5.37 16.06
N LYS A 94 12.73 -4.86 14.98
CA LYS A 94 13.42 -4.74 13.69
C LYS A 94 12.86 -3.60 12.86
N LEU A 95 13.71 -3.04 12.01
CA LEU A 95 13.33 -2.15 10.92
C LEU A 95 13.63 -2.91 9.62
N THR A 96 12.63 -3.04 8.74
CA THR A 96 12.80 -3.73 7.46
C THR A 96 12.47 -2.75 6.34
N VAL A 97 13.31 -2.71 5.32
CA VAL A 97 13.08 -1.92 4.10
C VAL A 97 12.60 -2.89 3.03
N TYR A 98 11.57 -2.52 2.29
CA TYR A 98 11.02 -3.32 1.20
C TYR A 98 11.01 -2.51 -0.10
N ASN A 99 11.31 -3.20 -1.19
CA ASN A 99 11.01 -2.73 -2.54
C ASN A 99 9.63 -3.20 -2.93
N LEU A 100 8.79 -2.26 -3.37
CA LEU A 100 7.51 -2.57 -3.99
C LEU A 100 7.68 -2.38 -5.49
N GLN A 101 7.17 -3.33 -6.27
CA GLN A 101 7.23 -3.26 -7.73
C GLN A 101 5.85 -3.54 -8.31
N ALA A 102 5.42 -2.69 -9.23
CA ALA A 102 4.23 -2.94 -10.03
C ALA A 102 4.51 -4.14 -10.96
N GLN A 103 3.68 -5.16 -10.87
CA GLN A 103 3.74 -6.33 -11.72
C GLN A 103 2.51 -6.33 -12.62
N VAL A 104 2.77 -6.19 -13.93
CA VAL A 104 1.75 -6.40 -14.96
C VAL A 104 1.72 -7.90 -15.22
N MET A 105 0.73 -8.58 -14.64
CA MET A 105 0.52 -10.00 -14.91
C MET A 105 -0.23 -10.15 -16.24
N PRO A 106 0.28 -10.90 -17.23
CA PRO A 106 -0.50 -11.28 -18.40
C PRO A 106 -1.53 -12.34 -17.98
N PHE A 107 -2.80 -11.94 -17.83
CA PHE A 107 -3.88 -12.90 -17.60
C PHE A 107 -4.23 -13.62 -18.91
N HIS A 108 -4.03 -14.93 -18.97
CA HIS A 108 -4.57 -15.78 -20.04
C HIS A 108 -5.99 -16.23 -19.69
N ALA A 109 -6.98 -15.34 -19.88
CA ALA A 109 -8.30 -15.73 -20.34
C ALA A 109 -8.98 -14.49 -20.95
N GLY A 110 -9.57 -14.66 -22.13
CA GLY A 110 -10.10 -13.59 -22.95
C GLY A 110 -11.14 -12.72 -22.23
N ALA A 111 -10.69 -11.60 -21.66
CA ALA A 111 -11.44 -10.37 -21.43
C ALA A 111 -10.43 -9.32 -20.97
N GLY A 112 -10.32 -8.20 -21.70
CA GLY A 112 -9.28 -7.17 -21.52
C GLY A 112 -9.39 -6.39 -20.21
N SER A 113 -8.89 -6.96 -19.11
CA SER A 113 -8.65 -6.25 -17.86
C SER A 113 -7.28 -6.63 -17.29
N TRP A 114 -6.38 -5.64 -17.23
CA TRP A 114 -5.06 -5.77 -16.63
C TRP A 114 -5.19 -5.61 -15.10
N VAL A 115 -4.70 -6.57 -14.33
CA VAL A 115 -4.60 -6.44 -12.87
C VAL A 115 -3.22 -5.91 -12.54
N ASN A 116 -3.16 -4.71 -11.95
CA ASN A 116 -1.93 -4.19 -11.37
C ASN A 116 -1.71 -4.92 -10.04
N ALA A 117 -0.77 -5.87 -10.00
CA ALA A 117 -0.31 -6.49 -8.77
C ALA A 117 0.90 -5.71 -8.23
N VAL A 118 1.12 -5.73 -6.92
CA VAL A 118 2.37 -5.20 -6.33
C VAL A 118 3.10 -6.35 -5.64
N SER A 119 4.34 -6.61 -6.03
CA SER A 119 5.21 -7.57 -5.34
C SER A 119 6.04 -6.87 -4.27
N LEU A 120 6.39 -7.61 -3.22
CA LEU A 120 7.17 -7.13 -2.07
C LEU A 120 8.45 -7.96 -1.96
N THR A 121 9.60 -7.32 -2.03
CA THR A 121 10.90 -7.95 -1.74
C THR A 121 11.63 -7.21 -0.63
N PRO A 122 12.24 -7.93 0.34
CA PRO A 122 13.07 -7.32 1.37
C PRO A 122 14.37 -6.73 0.80
#